data_AF-A0A8K0JUW6-F1
#
_entry.id   AF-A0A8K0JUW6-F1
#
_cell.length_a   1.000
_cell.length_b   1.000
_cell.length_c   1.000
_cell.angle_alpha   90.00
_cell.angle_beta   90.00
_cell.angle_gamma   90.00
#
_symmetry.space_group_name_H-M   'P 1'
#
loop_
_entity.id
_entity.type
_entity.pdbx_description
1 polymer ?
#
loop_
_entity_poly.entity_id
_entity_poly.type
_entity_poly.pdbx_seq_one_letter_code
_entity_poly.pdbx_strand_id
1 'polypeptide(L)'
;MKTRWIDEEEFSSMSQSCLSRPTPPKSLAPFQHARLLFSRLGLAGWERRPHLHLLNKGEKLLRELRNLDSQRCRETHKIAVIYVADGQEDKNSILSNTSGSQAYEEFIAGLAWEVELESHTGFLGGLQRNRSTGDTAPYYATSFLECMFHVATRMPSSSQESLLQKMRHLGNDEVHIVWSEHVRDYRRGILPTEFCDVLIVIYPLPNGLFRIHVSRKKEVPHFGPLFNEAIVDHKVLPGLVRTTALSASRAKRSMLPYYQNYYEERAKALETVVQNHKESSTFEDFIAQVYAPVIGSSPFGQGSIRSSGIQLF
;
A
#
# COMPACT_ATOMS: atom_id res chain seq x y z
N MET A 1 -90.01 -28.80 9.00
CA MET A 1 -90.49 -28.37 7.68
C MET A 1 -90.91 -26.91 7.77
N LYS A 2 -90.02 -25.99 7.37
CA LYS A 2 -90.24 -24.62 6.84
C LYS A 2 -88.92 -23.86 6.94
N THR A 3 -88.15 -23.97 5.86
CA THR A 3 -86.97 -23.18 5.55
C THR A 3 -87.43 -21.75 5.24
N ARG A 4 -86.85 -20.74 5.89
CA ARG A 4 -87.04 -19.33 5.54
C ARG A 4 -85.69 -18.83 5.03
N TRP A 5 -85.68 -18.49 3.75
CA TRP A 5 -84.57 -17.87 3.04
C TRP A 5 -84.29 -16.50 3.67
N ILE A 6 -83.03 -16.22 3.97
CA ILE A 6 -82.56 -14.87 4.26
C ILE A 6 -81.94 -14.35 2.96
N ASP A 7 -82.40 -13.16 2.61
CA ASP A 7 -82.18 -12.46 1.34
C ASP A 7 -80.70 -12.11 1.09
N GLU A 8 -80.30 -12.16 -0.17
CA GLU A 8 -78.96 -11.82 -0.71
C GLU A 8 -78.60 -10.32 -0.60
N GLU A 9 -79.27 -9.53 0.23
CA GLU A 9 -79.02 -8.09 0.39
C GLU A 9 -78.09 -7.71 1.56
N GLU A 10 -77.65 -8.67 2.38
CA GLU A 10 -76.75 -8.42 3.52
C GLU A 10 -75.24 -8.57 3.21
N PHE A 11 -74.86 -8.69 1.92
CA PHE A 11 -73.46 -8.82 1.50
C PHE A 11 -72.90 -7.61 0.73
N SER A 12 -73.62 -6.48 0.71
CA SER A 12 -73.22 -5.28 -0.03
C SER A 12 -73.13 -4.01 0.82
N SER A 13 -72.53 -4.09 2.02
CA SER A 13 -72.21 -2.88 2.82
C SER A 13 -70.87 -2.91 3.55
N MET A 14 -69.85 -3.59 3.02
CA MET A 14 -68.46 -3.27 3.37
C MET A 14 -67.80 -2.62 2.17
N SER A 15 -68.03 -1.32 2.04
CA SER A 15 -67.19 -0.45 1.23
C SER A 15 -65.72 -0.76 1.55
N GLN A 16 -65.00 -1.30 0.57
CA GLN A 16 -63.54 -1.34 0.61
C GLN A 16 -63.08 0.09 0.84
N SER A 17 -62.67 0.39 2.08
CA SER A 17 -61.87 1.57 2.34
C SER A 17 -60.61 1.39 1.50
N CYS A 18 -60.49 2.17 0.44
CA CYS A 18 -59.28 2.23 -0.38
C CYS A 18 -58.09 2.38 0.57
N LEU A 19 -57.31 1.32 0.74
CA LEU A 19 -56.03 1.42 1.46
C LEU A 19 -55.21 2.44 0.68
N SER A 20 -55.07 3.63 1.26
CA SER A 20 -54.24 4.67 0.69
C SER A 20 -52.85 4.09 0.48
N ARG A 21 -52.25 4.38 -0.69
CA ARG A 21 -50.88 3.95 -1.01
C ARG A 21 -49.99 4.28 0.20
N PRO A 22 -49.20 3.33 0.72
CA PRO A 22 -48.35 3.58 1.88
C PRO A 22 -47.52 4.83 1.62
N THR A 23 -47.79 5.90 2.37
CA THR A 23 -46.95 7.08 2.32
C THR A 23 -45.59 6.67 2.87
N PRO A 24 -44.48 6.95 2.16
CA PRO A 24 -43.15 6.68 2.70
C PRO A 24 -43.05 7.30 4.10
N PRO A 25 -42.48 6.59 5.09
CA PRO A 25 -42.36 7.10 6.45
C PRO A 25 -41.77 8.51 6.42
N LYS A 26 -42.45 9.46 7.06
CA LYS A 26 -41.98 10.84 7.16
C LYS A 26 -40.62 10.85 7.86
N SER A 27 -39.63 11.52 7.25
CA SER A 27 -38.28 11.81 7.77
C SER A 27 -37.64 10.65 8.55
N LEU A 28 -36.86 9.83 7.85
CA LEU A 28 -36.06 8.75 8.43
C LEU A 28 -35.33 9.24 9.68
N ALA A 29 -35.54 8.59 10.82
CA ALA A 29 -34.87 8.94 12.07
C ALA A 29 -33.35 9.05 11.83
N PRO A 30 -32.63 9.95 12.52
CA PRO A 30 -31.17 9.94 12.50
C PRO A 30 -30.69 8.50 12.69
N PHE A 31 -29.75 8.05 11.85
CA PHE A 31 -29.16 6.69 11.89
C PHE A 31 -30.01 5.52 11.36
N GLN A 32 -31.22 5.73 10.79
CA GLN A 32 -32.02 4.63 10.23
C GLN A 32 -31.30 3.83 9.13
N HIS A 33 -30.53 4.50 8.26
CA HIS A 33 -29.74 3.83 7.23
C HIS A 33 -28.62 2.97 7.83
N ALA A 34 -27.94 3.48 8.87
CA ALA A 34 -26.91 2.73 9.58
C ALA A 34 -27.49 1.49 10.26
N ARG A 35 -28.67 1.62 10.89
CA ARG A 35 -29.40 0.50 11.50
C ARG A 35 -29.80 -0.56 10.47
N LEU A 36 -30.35 -0.14 9.34
CA LEU A 36 -30.70 -1.06 8.25
C LEU A 36 -29.47 -1.76 7.69
N LEU A 37 -28.38 -1.03 7.45
CA LEU A 37 -27.11 -1.61 7.00
C LEU A 37 -26.59 -2.64 8.01
N PHE A 38 -26.54 -2.28 9.30
CA PHE A 38 -26.08 -3.15 10.38
C PHE A 38 -26.90 -4.45 10.46
N SER A 39 -28.22 -4.34 10.35
CA SER A 39 -29.13 -5.49 10.31
C SER A 39 -28.93 -6.34 9.05
N ARG A 40 -28.82 -5.71 7.86
CA ARG A 40 -28.64 -6.39 6.57
C ARG A 40 -27.29 -7.11 6.46
N LEU A 41 -26.25 -6.59 7.11
CA LEU A 41 -24.95 -7.24 7.23
C LEU A 41 -24.95 -8.39 8.25
N GLY A 42 -26.06 -8.63 8.95
CA GLY A 42 -26.16 -9.65 9.98
C GLY A 42 -25.33 -9.34 11.23
N LEU A 43 -24.96 -8.09 11.47
CA LEU A 43 -24.10 -7.68 12.59
C LEU A 43 -24.84 -7.63 13.93
N ALA A 44 -26.18 -7.70 13.90
CA ALA A 44 -27.02 -7.70 15.08
C ALA A 44 -27.21 -9.08 15.73
N GLY A 45 -26.71 -10.15 15.08
CA GLY A 45 -26.78 -11.48 15.65
C GLY A 45 -25.86 -11.65 16.86
N TRP A 46 -26.31 -12.42 17.84
CA TRP A 46 -25.57 -12.72 19.07
C TRP A 46 -24.18 -13.31 18.77
N GLU A 47 -24.07 -14.13 17.73
CA GLU A 47 -22.85 -14.77 17.26
C GLU A 47 -21.75 -13.78 16.85
N ARG A 48 -22.12 -12.54 16.51
CA ARG A 48 -21.17 -11.49 16.12
C ARG A 48 -20.59 -10.71 17.29
N ARG A 49 -21.22 -10.76 18.47
CA ARG A 49 -20.83 -9.98 19.66
C ARG A 49 -19.36 -10.14 20.10
N PRO A 50 -18.71 -11.31 19.99
CA PRO A 50 -17.29 -11.44 20.34
C PRO A 50 -16.36 -10.64 19.43
N HIS A 51 -16.79 -10.30 18.21
CA HIS A 51 -15.98 -9.68 17.17
C HIS A 51 -16.36 -8.22 16.89
N LEU A 52 -17.35 -7.68 17.61
CA LEU A 52 -17.90 -6.35 17.38
C LEU A 52 -17.90 -5.55 18.68
N HIS A 53 -17.25 -4.38 18.63
CA HIS A 53 -16.95 -3.60 19.82
C HIS A 53 -17.29 -2.13 19.58
N LEU A 54 -18.03 -1.54 20.52
CA LEU A 54 -18.14 -0.08 20.59
C LEU A 54 -16.83 0.46 21.15
N LEU A 55 -16.36 1.56 20.58
CA LEU A 55 -15.15 2.23 20.99
C LEU A 55 -15.51 3.57 21.63
N ASN A 56 -14.87 3.88 22.75
CA ASN A 56 -15.03 5.14 23.44
C ASN A 56 -14.45 6.27 22.60
N LYS A 57 -15.35 7.12 22.11
CA LYS A 57 -15.00 8.27 21.28
C LYS A 57 -14.32 9.35 22.11
N GLY A 58 -13.00 9.44 21.99
CA GLY A 58 -12.20 10.51 22.56
C GLY A 58 -11.07 10.96 21.64
N GLU A 59 -10.40 12.06 22.01
CA GLU A 59 -9.27 12.58 21.24
C GLU A 59 -8.14 11.56 21.09
N LYS A 60 -7.92 10.72 22.11
CA LYS A 60 -6.92 9.64 22.06
C LYS A 60 -7.23 8.63 20.95
N LEU A 61 -8.49 8.16 20.85
CA LEU A 61 -8.92 7.25 19.78
C LEU A 61 -8.72 7.90 18.41
N LEU A 62 -9.13 9.17 18.25
CA LEU A 62 -8.98 9.88 16.98
C LEU A 62 -7.50 10.01 16.56
N ARG A 63 -6.59 10.24 17.51
CA ARG A 63 -5.15 10.26 17.24
C ARG A 63 -4.63 8.88 16.82
N GLU A 64 -5.02 7.82 17.51
CA GLU A 64 -4.60 6.46 17.16
C GLU A 64 -5.15 6.00 15.80
N LEU A 65 -6.40 6.36 15.46
CA LEU A 65 -6.98 6.11 14.13
C LEU A 65 -6.24 6.87 13.02
N ARG A 66 -5.86 8.14 13.24
CA ARG A 66 -5.01 8.88 12.28
C ARG A 66 -3.64 8.23 12.10
N ASN A 67 -3.06 7.71 13.18
CA ASN A 67 -1.81 6.97 13.10
C ASN A 67 -2.00 5.69 12.28
N LEU A 68 -3.10 4.95 12.51
CA LEU A 68 -3.46 3.78 11.74
C LEU A 68 -3.62 4.11 10.24
N ASP A 69 -4.32 5.18 9.91
CA ASP A 69 -4.54 5.59 8.51
C ASP A 69 -3.27 6.07 7.80
N SER A 70 -2.26 6.53 8.56
CA SER A 70 -0.94 6.90 8.00
C SER A 70 0.02 5.73 7.86
N GLN A 71 -0.32 4.54 8.36
CA GLN A 71 0.49 3.34 8.13
C GLN A 71 0.51 2.95 6.66
N ARG A 72 1.65 2.37 6.24
CA ARG A 72 1.81 1.90 4.86
C ARG A 72 0.85 0.73 4.60
N CYS A 73 0.21 0.78 3.44
CA CYS A 73 -0.72 -0.25 2.97
C CYS A 73 -0.13 -1.12 1.85
N ARG A 74 1.15 -0.90 1.50
CA ARG A 74 1.87 -1.61 0.45
C ARG A 74 3.28 -1.91 0.92
N GLU A 75 3.84 -2.98 0.37
CA GLU A 75 5.25 -3.27 0.50
C GLU A 75 6.07 -2.27 -0.35
N THR A 76 7.06 -1.61 0.23
CA THR A 76 7.82 -0.56 -0.47
C THR A 76 9.25 -1.02 -0.72
N HIS A 77 9.81 -0.93 -1.93
CA HIS A 77 11.19 -1.31 -2.25
C HIS A 77 12.01 -0.16 -2.84
N LYS A 78 13.31 -0.17 -2.59
CA LYS A 78 14.31 0.71 -3.18
C LYS A 78 15.41 -0.16 -3.80
N ILE A 79 15.80 0.15 -5.02
CA ILE A 79 16.73 -0.68 -5.80
C ILE A 79 17.64 0.24 -6.60
N ALA A 80 18.95 0.07 -6.43
CA ALA A 80 19.95 0.85 -7.15
C ALA A 80 20.08 0.33 -8.59
N VAL A 81 20.20 1.24 -9.56
CA VAL A 81 20.52 0.91 -10.96
C VAL A 81 21.70 1.74 -11.41
N ILE A 82 22.77 1.07 -11.83
CA ILE A 82 24.06 1.67 -12.16
C ILE A 82 24.43 1.32 -13.60
N TYR A 83 24.91 2.31 -14.34
CA TYR A 83 25.41 2.14 -15.71
C TYR A 83 26.93 2.21 -15.72
N VAL A 84 27.58 1.23 -16.34
CA VAL A 84 29.03 1.14 -16.53
C VAL A 84 29.31 1.09 -18.02
N ALA A 85 29.86 2.18 -18.55
CA ALA A 85 30.25 2.29 -19.95
C ALA A 85 31.52 1.47 -20.23
N ASP A 86 31.84 1.29 -21.51
CA ASP A 86 33.11 0.67 -21.89
C ASP A 86 34.32 1.44 -21.36
N GLY A 87 35.38 0.71 -21.01
CA GLY A 87 36.58 1.24 -20.36
C GLY A 87 36.45 1.77 -18.93
N GLN A 88 35.25 1.85 -18.33
CA GLN A 88 35.08 2.38 -16.98
C GLN A 88 35.40 1.35 -15.89
N GLU A 89 36.35 1.69 -15.02
CA GLU A 89 36.84 0.78 -13.97
C GLU A 89 36.93 1.43 -12.58
N ASP A 90 36.70 2.74 -12.51
CA ASP A 90 36.77 3.51 -11.28
C ASP A 90 35.38 4.04 -10.87
N LYS A 91 35.22 4.22 -9.57
CA LYS A 91 33.97 4.69 -8.96
C LYS A 91 33.51 6.04 -9.53
N ASN A 92 34.43 6.98 -9.72
CA ASN A 92 34.06 8.35 -10.02
C ASN A 92 33.58 8.49 -11.46
N SER A 93 34.23 7.81 -12.42
CA SER A 93 33.77 7.82 -13.82
C SER A 93 32.36 7.22 -13.96
N ILE A 94 32.11 6.08 -13.31
CA ILE A 94 30.81 5.40 -13.32
C ILE A 94 29.70 6.30 -12.73
N LEU A 95 29.94 6.94 -11.59
CA LEU A 95 28.94 7.78 -10.93
C LEU A 95 28.73 9.13 -11.61
N SER A 96 29.70 9.55 -12.43
CA SER A 96 29.62 10.79 -13.20
C SER A 96 28.72 10.66 -14.44
N ASN A 97 28.41 9.44 -14.88
CA ASN A 97 27.49 9.19 -15.99
C ASN A 97 26.14 9.87 -15.76
N THR A 98 25.71 10.65 -16.75
CA THR A 98 24.40 11.34 -16.78
C THR A 98 23.44 10.75 -17.81
N SER A 99 23.93 9.86 -18.67
CA SER A 99 23.16 9.09 -19.63
C SER A 99 23.82 7.72 -19.82
N GLY A 100 23.07 6.77 -20.39
CA GLY A 100 23.62 5.51 -20.86
C GLY A 100 23.44 5.31 -22.36
N SER A 101 23.66 4.09 -22.83
CA SER A 101 23.38 3.70 -24.20
C SER A 101 21.88 3.62 -24.48
N GLN A 102 21.51 3.50 -25.77
CA GLN A 102 20.13 3.28 -26.17
C GLN A 102 19.55 2.00 -25.55
N ALA A 103 20.29 0.89 -25.58
CA ALA A 103 19.82 -0.38 -25.02
C ALA A 103 19.61 -0.30 -23.49
N TYR A 104 20.46 0.47 -22.80
CA TYR A 104 20.28 0.76 -21.38
C TYR A 104 18.98 1.55 -21.12
N GLU A 105 18.74 2.63 -21.88
CA GLU A 105 17.53 3.45 -21.73
C GLU A 105 16.26 2.66 -22.08
N GLU A 106 16.29 1.80 -23.10
CA GLU A 106 15.21 0.86 -23.43
C GLU A 106 14.93 -0.12 -22.28
N PHE A 107 15.98 -0.64 -21.65
CA PHE A 107 15.85 -1.48 -20.45
C PHE A 107 15.20 -0.72 -19.28
N ILE A 108 15.63 0.51 -19.00
CA ILE A 108 15.04 1.34 -17.94
C ILE A 108 13.55 1.60 -18.21
N ALA A 109 13.20 1.94 -19.46
CA ALA A 109 11.81 2.15 -19.85
C ALA A 109 10.94 0.89 -19.71
N GLY A 110 11.50 -0.30 -19.93
CA GLY A 110 10.82 -1.57 -19.65
C GLY A 110 10.80 -1.96 -18.16
N LEU A 111 11.73 -1.43 -17.37
CA LEU A 111 11.91 -1.76 -15.97
C LEU A 111 10.81 -1.14 -15.11
N ALA A 112 10.44 0.11 -15.37
CA ALA A 112 9.40 0.81 -14.62
C ALA A 112 8.89 2.07 -15.36
N TRP A 113 7.83 2.69 -14.86
CA TRP A 113 7.33 3.94 -15.44
C TRP A 113 8.15 5.13 -14.96
N GLU A 114 8.56 6.01 -15.86
CA GLU A 114 9.21 7.26 -15.48
C GLU A 114 8.20 8.16 -14.75
N VAL A 115 8.55 8.66 -13.56
CA VAL A 115 7.74 9.62 -12.80
C VAL A 115 8.54 10.87 -12.47
N GLU A 116 7.87 12.02 -12.45
CA GLU A 116 8.44 13.29 -11.99
C GLU A 116 8.41 13.35 -10.46
N LEU A 117 9.57 13.54 -9.83
CA LEU A 117 9.70 13.48 -8.37
C LEU A 117 8.96 14.64 -7.68
N GLU A 118 8.86 15.81 -8.31
CA GLU A 118 8.20 16.98 -7.77
C GLU A 118 6.69 16.74 -7.52
N SER A 119 6.02 16.07 -8.47
CA SER A 119 4.57 15.81 -8.44
C SER A 119 4.21 14.41 -7.94
N HIS A 120 5.16 13.47 -7.82
CA HIS A 120 4.90 12.09 -7.46
C HIS A 120 4.33 11.92 -6.05
N THR A 121 3.17 11.26 -5.95
CA THR A 121 2.43 11.04 -4.70
C THR A 121 2.68 9.68 -4.04
N GLY A 122 3.36 8.76 -4.74
CA GLY A 122 3.68 7.43 -4.22
C GLY A 122 4.96 7.39 -3.38
N PHE A 123 5.43 6.18 -3.11
CA PHE A 123 6.64 5.92 -2.34
C PHE A 123 7.90 6.50 -3.02
N LEU A 124 8.52 7.50 -2.38
CA LEU A 124 9.71 8.18 -2.91
C LEU A 124 11.05 7.45 -2.68
N GLY A 125 11.10 6.37 -1.89
CA GLY A 125 12.37 5.66 -1.66
C GLY A 125 13.49 6.51 -1.04
N GLY A 126 13.16 7.62 -0.38
CA GLY A 126 14.13 8.58 0.15
C GLY A 126 14.60 9.65 -0.83
N LEU A 127 14.17 9.60 -2.10
CA LEU A 127 14.37 10.68 -3.06
C LEU A 127 13.56 11.92 -2.65
N GLN A 128 14.03 13.11 -3.04
CA GLN A 128 13.45 14.38 -2.66
C GLN A 128 12.74 15.06 -3.82
N ARG A 129 11.66 15.80 -3.49
CA ARG A 129 10.86 16.56 -4.47
C ARG A 129 11.49 17.88 -4.90
N ASN A 130 12.58 18.29 -4.27
CA ASN A 130 13.26 19.58 -4.49
C ASN A 130 14.40 19.49 -5.52
N ARG A 131 14.40 18.46 -6.37
CA ARG A 131 15.40 18.21 -7.43
C ARG A 131 16.83 17.90 -6.96
N SER A 132 17.08 17.85 -5.64
CA SER A 132 18.40 17.48 -5.10
C SER A 132 18.81 16.03 -5.43
N THR A 133 17.83 15.16 -5.69
CA THR A 133 18.05 13.74 -6.04
C THR A 133 17.69 13.43 -7.49
N GLY A 134 17.57 14.45 -8.35
CA GLY A 134 17.12 14.33 -9.73
C GLY A 134 15.70 14.87 -9.94
N ASP A 135 15.32 15.03 -11.20
CA ASP A 135 13.98 15.49 -11.59
C ASP A 135 12.99 14.33 -11.72
N THR A 136 13.47 13.17 -12.18
CA THR A 136 12.67 11.99 -12.44
C THR A 136 13.31 10.72 -11.87
N ALA A 137 12.49 9.69 -11.70
CA ALA A 137 12.97 8.35 -11.37
C ALA A 137 12.01 7.29 -11.92
N PRO A 138 12.49 6.09 -12.30
CA PRO A 138 11.59 4.99 -12.63
C PRO A 138 10.91 4.43 -11.37
N TYR A 139 9.62 4.22 -11.48
CA TYR A 139 8.76 3.76 -10.40
C TYR A 139 7.81 2.66 -10.88
N TYR A 140 7.70 1.60 -10.08
CA TYR A 140 6.81 0.47 -10.35
C TYR A 140 5.87 0.26 -9.17
N ALA A 141 4.61 -0.04 -9.45
CA ALA A 141 3.61 -0.29 -8.42
C ALA A 141 2.57 -1.32 -8.86
N THR A 142 2.05 -2.02 -7.87
CA THR A 142 0.84 -2.85 -7.97
C THR A 142 -0.11 -2.47 -6.83
N SER A 143 -1.23 -3.18 -6.70
CA SER A 143 -2.12 -3.02 -5.54
C SER A 143 -1.43 -3.32 -4.20
N PHE A 144 -0.35 -4.11 -4.20
CA PHE A 144 0.28 -4.64 -2.99
C PHE A 144 1.71 -4.14 -2.75
N LEU A 145 2.35 -3.52 -3.75
CA LEU A 145 3.73 -3.07 -3.63
C LEU A 145 4.00 -1.79 -4.41
N GLU A 146 5.06 -1.09 -4.00
CA GLU A 146 5.66 0.06 -4.66
C GLU A 146 7.18 -0.15 -4.70
N CYS A 147 7.84 0.27 -5.77
CA CYS A 147 9.28 0.15 -5.95
C CYS A 147 9.82 1.40 -6.63
N MET A 148 10.73 2.09 -5.95
CA MET A 148 11.46 3.23 -6.48
C MET A 148 12.85 2.77 -6.92
N PHE A 149 13.20 3.03 -8.18
CA PHE A 149 14.53 2.71 -8.70
C PHE A 149 15.45 3.92 -8.57
N HIS A 150 16.54 3.76 -7.83
CA HIS A 150 17.59 4.75 -7.71
C HIS A 150 18.51 4.63 -8.91
N VAL A 151 18.16 5.29 -10.02
CA VAL A 151 18.94 5.25 -11.25
C VAL A 151 20.06 6.28 -11.20
N ALA A 152 21.32 5.81 -11.20
CA ALA A 152 22.50 6.65 -11.06
C ALA A 152 22.57 7.77 -12.12
N THR A 153 22.16 7.51 -13.36
CA THR A 153 22.18 8.48 -14.47
C THR A 153 21.09 9.55 -14.36
N ARG A 154 20.03 9.32 -13.56
CA ARG A 154 18.99 10.31 -13.27
C ARG A 154 19.28 11.18 -12.04
N MET A 155 20.34 10.86 -11.29
CA MET A 155 20.77 11.61 -10.12
C MET A 155 21.86 12.64 -10.47
N PRO A 156 21.89 13.83 -9.83
CA PRO A 156 22.91 14.83 -10.06
C PRO A 156 24.35 14.34 -9.78
N SER A 157 25.31 14.76 -10.62
CA SER A 157 26.74 14.43 -10.51
C SER A 157 27.69 15.60 -10.79
N SER A 158 27.19 16.84 -10.83
CA SER A 158 27.99 18.02 -11.21
C SER A 158 29.00 18.47 -10.15
N SER A 159 28.81 18.08 -8.89
CA SER A 159 29.68 18.45 -7.77
C SER A 159 30.03 17.24 -6.89
N GLN A 160 31.12 17.34 -6.13
CA GLN A 160 31.49 16.30 -5.16
C GLN A 160 30.38 16.03 -4.14
N GLU A 161 29.68 17.09 -3.70
CA GLU A 161 28.53 16.96 -2.81
C GLU A 161 27.39 16.16 -3.45
N SER A 162 27.07 16.43 -4.72
CA SER A 162 26.05 15.68 -5.46
C SER A 162 26.43 14.21 -5.64
N LEU A 163 27.70 13.90 -5.89
CA LEU A 163 28.20 12.53 -5.97
C LEU A 163 28.09 11.80 -4.62
N LEU A 164 28.35 12.50 -3.51
CA LEU A 164 28.16 11.94 -2.16
C LEU A 164 26.67 11.68 -1.87
N GLN A 165 25.77 12.58 -2.28
CA GLN A 165 24.32 12.36 -2.17
C GLN A 165 23.87 11.17 -3.02
N LYS A 166 24.29 11.11 -4.29
CA LYS A 166 24.06 9.97 -5.18
C LYS A 166 24.50 8.65 -4.53
N MET A 167 25.70 8.62 -3.96
CA MET A 167 26.21 7.44 -3.23
C MET A 167 25.47 7.12 -1.94
N ARG A 168 24.89 8.11 -1.26
CA ARG A 168 24.06 7.87 -0.08
C ARG A 168 22.78 7.12 -0.43
N HIS A 169 22.22 7.36 -1.61
CA HIS A 169 21.06 6.62 -2.09
C HIS A 169 21.49 5.23 -2.59
N LEU A 170 22.31 5.18 -3.64
CA LEU A 170 22.76 3.92 -4.25
C LEU A 170 23.46 3.00 -3.24
N GLY A 171 24.36 3.54 -2.44
CA GLY A 171 25.15 2.77 -1.49
C GLY A 171 24.35 2.21 -0.33
N ASN A 172 23.14 2.69 -0.04
CA ASN A 172 22.30 2.20 1.05
C ASN A 172 21.20 1.23 0.57
N ASP A 173 21.21 0.86 -0.71
CA ASP A 173 20.27 -0.09 -1.27
C ASP A 173 20.80 -1.52 -1.15
N GLU A 174 19.93 -2.44 -0.76
CA GLU A 174 20.33 -3.83 -0.53
C GLU A 174 20.49 -4.62 -1.83
N VAL A 175 19.83 -4.16 -2.90
CA VAL A 175 19.84 -4.80 -4.22
C VAL A 175 20.35 -3.80 -5.25
N HIS A 176 21.41 -4.17 -5.96
CA HIS A 176 21.97 -3.38 -7.04
C HIS A 176 21.76 -4.09 -8.37
N ILE A 177 21.22 -3.38 -9.35
CA ILE A 177 21.22 -3.74 -10.76
C ILE A 177 22.34 -2.96 -11.43
N VAL A 178 23.23 -3.66 -12.14
CA VAL A 178 24.33 -3.02 -12.89
C VAL A 178 24.17 -3.38 -14.36
N TRP A 179 24.05 -2.37 -15.21
CA TRP A 179 24.20 -2.53 -16.65
C TRP A 179 25.65 -2.28 -17.01
N SER A 180 26.32 -3.26 -17.60
CA SER A 180 27.74 -3.16 -17.93
C SER A 180 27.99 -3.44 -19.41
N GLU A 181 28.51 -2.43 -20.09
CA GLU A 181 29.01 -2.53 -21.47
C GLU A 181 30.53 -2.71 -21.52
N HIS A 182 31.16 -2.74 -20.34
CA HIS A 182 32.57 -3.02 -20.22
C HIS A 182 32.85 -4.49 -20.54
N VAL A 183 33.96 -4.73 -21.24
CA VAL A 183 34.35 -6.07 -21.70
C VAL A 183 34.70 -7.05 -20.58
N ARG A 184 34.99 -6.57 -19.37
CA ARG A 184 35.34 -7.40 -18.21
C ARG A 184 34.20 -7.45 -17.21
N ASP A 185 34.16 -8.54 -16.45
CA ASP A 185 33.16 -8.71 -15.40
C ASP A 185 33.25 -7.59 -14.36
N TYR A 186 32.12 -6.89 -14.17
CA TYR A 186 31.91 -5.97 -13.07
C TYR A 186 32.37 -6.56 -11.72
N ARG A 187 33.24 -5.81 -11.04
CA ARG A 187 33.77 -6.18 -9.72
C ARG A 187 32.98 -5.43 -8.65
N ARG A 188 32.41 -6.17 -7.70
CA ARG A 188 31.66 -5.60 -6.56
C ARG A 188 32.44 -4.55 -5.77
N GLY A 189 33.78 -4.65 -5.75
CA GLY A 189 34.65 -3.69 -5.07
C GLY A 189 34.75 -2.30 -5.73
N ILE A 190 34.22 -2.11 -6.94
CA ILE A 190 34.25 -0.80 -7.62
C ILE A 190 33.39 0.22 -6.87
N LEU A 191 32.20 -0.19 -6.42
CA LEU A 191 31.34 0.60 -5.54
C LEU A 191 31.28 -0.06 -4.16
N PRO A 192 32.28 0.19 -3.29
CA PRO A 192 32.32 -0.44 -1.97
C PRO A 192 31.15 0.07 -1.13
N THR A 193 30.31 -0.85 -0.68
CA THR A 193 29.26 -0.62 0.30
C THR A 193 29.01 -1.88 1.11
N GLU A 194 28.63 -1.70 2.38
CA GLU A 194 28.19 -2.78 3.25
C GLU A 194 26.76 -3.25 2.92
N PHE A 195 25.93 -2.43 2.26
CA PHE A 195 24.50 -2.70 2.09
C PHE A 195 24.16 -3.55 0.87
N CYS A 196 24.89 -3.42 -0.24
CA CYS A 196 24.65 -4.17 -1.49
C CYS A 196 24.74 -5.67 -1.24
N ASP A 197 23.69 -6.30 -0.73
CA ASP A 197 23.62 -7.70 -0.33
C ASP A 197 23.42 -8.61 -1.55
N VAL A 198 22.76 -8.09 -2.57
CA VAL A 198 22.51 -8.74 -3.87
C VAL A 198 22.93 -7.83 -5.01
N LEU A 199 23.59 -8.42 -6.00
CA LEU A 199 24.07 -7.77 -7.21
C LEU A 199 23.59 -8.55 -8.43
N ILE A 200 22.88 -7.86 -9.32
CA ILE A 200 22.40 -8.38 -10.60
C ILE A 200 23.09 -7.59 -11.70
N VAL A 201 24.05 -8.20 -12.40
CA VAL A 201 24.77 -7.55 -13.50
C VAL A 201 24.23 -8.04 -14.84
N ILE A 202 23.97 -7.10 -15.74
CA ILE A 202 23.45 -7.33 -17.09
C ILE A 202 24.56 -6.96 -18.07
N TYR A 203 24.95 -7.92 -18.91
CA TYR A 203 25.92 -7.72 -19.98
C TYR A 203 25.22 -7.91 -21.34
N PRO A 204 25.08 -6.85 -22.15
CA PRO A 204 24.63 -6.99 -23.53
C PRO A 204 25.61 -7.85 -24.33
N LEU A 205 25.09 -8.76 -25.15
CA LEU A 205 25.88 -9.62 -26.03
C LEU A 205 25.74 -9.18 -27.50
N PRO A 206 26.73 -9.46 -28.36
CA PRO A 206 26.68 -9.07 -29.77
C PRO A 206 25.51 -9.63 -30.58
N ASN A 207 24.91 -10.74 -30.12
CA ASN A 207 23.76 -11.38 -30.76
C ASN A 207 22.39 -10.82 -30.31
N GLY A 208 22.37 -9.73 -29.53
CA GLY A 208 21.15 -9.11 -29.03
C GLY A 208 20.53 -9.80 -27.80
N LEU A 209 21.20 -10.81 -27.25
CA LEU A 209 20.84 -11.41 -25.96
C LEU A 209 21.60 -10.75 -24.82
N PHE A 210 21.21 -11.08 -23.59
CA PHE A 210 21.82 -10.52 -22.38
C PHE A 210 22.26 -11.64 -21.46
N ARG A 211 23.51 -11.58 -21.01
CA ARG A 211 24.03 -12.46 -19.96
C ARG A 211 23.81 -11.81 -18.61
N ILE A 212 23.22 -12.55 -17.70
CA ILE A 212 22.92 -12.10 -16.34
C ILE A 212 23.87 -12.79 -15.37
N HIS A 213 24.61 -12.00 -14.61
CA HIS A 213 25.41 -12.48 -13.49
C HIS A 213 24.71 -12.11 -12.19
N VAL A 214 24.44 -13.10 -11.33
CA VAL A 214 23.75 -12.89 -10.06
C VAL A 214 24.68 -13.29 -8.92
N SER A 215 25.04 -12.32 -8.09
CA SER A 215 25.85 -12.51 -6.90
C SER A 215 25.09 -12.08 -5.66
N ARG A 216 25.23 -12.82 -4.57
CA ARG A 216 24.61 -12.50 -3.27
C ARG A 216 25.58 -12.76 -2.13
N LYS A 217 25.43 -12.08 -1.00
CA LYS A 217 26.10 -12.53 0.23
C LYS A 217 25.58 -13.91 0.64
N LYS A 218 26.40 -14.67 1.37
CA LYS A 218 26.13 -16.09 1.68
C LYS A 218 24.85 -16.25 2.50
N GLU A 219 24.56 -15.28 3.35
CA GLU A 219 23.46 -15.28 4.30
C GLU A 219 22.10 -15.05 3.63
N VAL A 220 22.07 -14.39 2.46
CA VAL A 220 20.83 -14.12 1.72
C VAL A 220 20.30 -15.43 1.13
N PRO A 221 19.03 -15.82 1.34
CA PRO A 221 18.46 -17.02 0.72
C PRO A 221 18.49 -16.98 -0.82
N HIS A 222 18.19 -18.11 -1.45
CA HIS A 222 17.90 -18.10 -2.89
C HIS A 222 16.58 -17.37 -3.16
N PHE A 223 16.50 -16.67 -4.30
CA PHE A 223 15.37 -15.83 -4.67
C PHE A 223 15.26 -15.74 -6.19
N GLY A 224 14.07 -15.34 -6.65
CA GLY A 224 13.84 -14.85 -8.01
C GLY A 224 13.97 -15.91 -9.12
N PRO A 225 13.54 -15.56 -10.34
CA PRO A 225 13.63 -16.44 -11.50
C PRO A 225 15.00 -16.45 -12.19
N LEU A 226 15.79 -15.37 -12.09
CA LEU A 226 17.12 -15.30 -12.72
C LEU A 226 18.18 -15.93 -11.81
N PHE A 227 19.08 -16.70 -12.42
CA PHE A 227 20.22 -17.33 -11.79
C PHE A 227 21.52 -16.88 -12.47
N ASN A 228 22.66 -17.24 -11.87
CA ASN A 228 23.96 -16.85 -12.39
C ASN A 228 24.24 -17.44 -13.79
N GLU A 229 24.74 -16.62 -14.70
CA GLU A 229 24.97 -16.93 -16.13
C GLU A 229 23.70 -17.22 -16.95
N ALA A 230 22.53 -16.75 -16.50
CA ALA A 230 21.32 -16.84 -17.32
C ALA A 230 21.46 -16.00 -18.60
N ILE A 231 21.00 -16.54 -19.74
CA ILE A 231 20.91 -15.82 -21.01
C ILE A 231 19.44 -15.46 -21.27
N VAL A 232 19.18 -14.18 -21.53
CA VAL A 232 17.83 -13.62 -21.57
C VAL A 232 17.63 -12.80 -22.84
N ASP A 233 16.47 -12.92 -23.46
CA ASP A 233 16.06 -12.08 -24.59
C ASP A 233 15.59 -10.70 -24.13
N HIS A 234 15.79 -9.68 -24.97
CA HIS A 234 15.42 -8.29 -24.71
C HIS A 234 13.97 -8.11 -24.25
N LYS A 235 13.00 -8.85 -24.80
CA LYS A 235 11.56 -8.64 -24.52
C LYS A 235 11.18 -8.96 -23.08
N VAL A 236 11.85 -9.94 -22.48
CA VAL A 236 11.53 -10.43 -21.14
C VAL A 236 12.50 -9.91 -20.08
N LEU A 237 13.64 -9.36 -20.50
CA LEU A 237 14.72 -8.90 -19.62
C LEU A 237 14.23 -7.94 -18.52
N PRO A 238 13.53 -6.82 -18.81
CA PRO A 238 13.18 -5.87 -17.76
C PRO A 238 12.23 -6.47 -16.71
N GLY A 239 11.25 -7.28 -17.15
CA GLY A 239 10.31 -7.97 -16.27
C GLY A 239 10.97 -9.02 -15.37
N LEU A 240 11.89 -9.81 -15.94
CA LEU A 240 12.64 -10.82 -15.18
C LEU A 240 13.60 -10.19 -14.17
N VAL A 241 14.30 -9.12 -14.57
CA VAL A 241 15.20 -8.39 -13.66
C VAL A 241 14.41 -7.74 -12.53
N ARG A 242 13.31 -7.03 -12.83
CA ARG A 242 12.41 -6.46 -11.81
C ARG A 242 11.92 -7.52 -10.82
N THR A 243 11.41 -8.65 -11.33
CA THR A 243 10.88 -9.74 -10.49
C THR A 243 11.98 -10.36 -9.61
N THR A 244 13.19 -10.54 -10.16
CA THR A 244 14.34 -11.04 -9.42
C THR A 244 14.77 -10.07 -8.34
N ALA A 245 14.86 -8.77 -8.65
CA ALA A 245 15.30 -7.74 -7.71
C ALA A 245 14.30 -7.52 -6.57
N LEU A 246 12.98 -7.57 -6.85
CA LEU A 246 11.94 -7.57 -5.81
C LEU A 246 12.01 -8.80 -4.92
N SER A 247 12.22 -10.00 -5.51
CA SER A 247 12.38 -11.24 -4.75
C SER A 247 13.63 -11.22 -3.87
N ALA A 248 14.73 -10.64 -4.37
CA ALA A 248 15.96 -10.42 -3.62
C ALA A 248 15.73 -9.52 -2.41
N SER A 249 15.05 -8.39 -2.61
CA SER A 249 14.72 -7.44 -1.54
C SER A 249 13.85 -8.09 -0.46
N ARG A 250 12.86 -8.91 -0.85
CA ARG A 250 12.05 -9.72 0.08
C ARG A 250 12.87 -10.74 0.86
N ALA A 251 13.71 -11.50 0.17
CA ALA A 251 14.57 -12.51 0.80
C ALA A 251 15.53 -11.87 1.82
N LYS A 252 16.03 -10.66 1.54
CA LYS A 252 16.84 -9.91 2.49
C LYS A 252 16.01 -9.42 3.68
N ARG A 253 14.81 -8.89 3.46
CA ARG A 253 13.92 -8.41 4.54
C ARG A 253 13.48 -9.51 5.49
N SER A 254 13.22 -10.71 4.99
CA SER A 254 12.83 -11.84 5.85
C SER A 254 13.91 -12.25 6.85
N MET A 255 15.15 -11.77 6.67
CA MET A 255 16.25 -11.99 7.62
C MET A 255 16.34 -10.94 8.71
N LEU A 256 15.61 -9.82 8.60
CA LEU A 256 15.65 -8.77 9.61
C LEU A 256 14.95 -9.26 10.89
N PRO A 257 15.60 -9.16 12.06
CA PRO A 257 14.98 -9.53 13.33
C PRO A 257 13.68 -8.77 13.54
N TYR A 258 12.63 -9.49 13.95
CA TYR A 258 11.31 -8.94 14.22
C TYR A 258 10.59 -8.28 13.03
N TYR A 259 11.08 -8.51 11.79
CA TYR A 259 10.40 -8.01 10.61
C TYR A 259 8.98 -8.56 10.52
N GLN A 260 8.04 -7.66 10.24
CA GLN A 260 6.64 -7.95 10.05
C GLN A 260 6.19 -7.30 8.77
N ASN A 261 5.27 -7.96 8.07
CA ASN A 261 4.67 -7.37 6.90
C ASN A 261 3.76 -6.21 7.30
N TYR A 262 3.56 -5.25 6.39
CA TYR A 262 2.73 -4.06 6.64
C TYR A 262 1.31 -4.42 7.10
N TYR A 263 0.75 -5.54 6.63
CA TYR A 263 -0.59 -6.00 7.03
C TYR A 263 -0.60 -6.60 8.45
N GLU A 264 0.50 -7.19 8.92
CA GLU A 264 0.65 -7.69 10.29
C GLU A 264 0.80 -6.53 11.27
N GLU A 265 1.64 -5.54 10.94
CA GLU A 265 1.78 -4.32 11.74
C GLU A 265 0.44 -3.58 11.86
N ARG A 266 -0.30 -3.48 10.75
CA ARG A 266 -1.64 -2.88 10.74
C ARG A 266 -2.63 -3.67 11.58
N ALA A 267 -2.63 -5.01 11.49
CA ALA A 267 -3.51 -5.86 12.28
C ALA A 267 -3.25 -5.67 13.79
N LYS A 268 -1.98 -5.65 14.21
CA LYS A 268 -1.60 -5.40 15.62
C LYS A 268 -1.99 -4.01 16.09
N ALA A 269 -1.82 -3.00 15.25
CA ALA A 269 -2.25 -1.64 15.56
C ALA A 269 -3.77 -1.56 15.73
N LEU A 270 -4.54 -2.24 14.87
CA LEU A 270 -6.00 -2.36 15.01
C LEU A 270 -6.40 -3.05 16.31
N GLU A 271 -5.77 -4.19 16.63
CA GLU A 271 -6.01 -4.92 17.89
C GLU A 271 -5.72 -4.05 19.10
N THR A 272 -4.63 -3.29 19.06
CA THR A 272 -4.23 -2.36 20.13
C THR A 272 -5.27 -1.25 20.31
N VAL A 273 -5.74 -0.65 19.21
CA VAL A 273 -6.79 0.39 19.25
C VAL A 273 -8.06 -0.16 19.87
N VAL A 274 -8.48 -1.35 19.44
CA VAL A 274 -9.66 -2.03 19.98
C VAL A 274 -9.48 -2.30 21.46
N GLN A 275 -8.35 -2.87 21.89
CA GLN A 275 -8.09 -3.20 23.29
C GLN A 275 -8.09 -1.94 24.18
N ASN A 276 -7.50 -0.84 23.71
CA ASN A 276 -7.35 0.40 24.47
C ASN A 276 -8.65 1.20 24.58
N HIS A 277 -9.55 1.07 23.60
CA HIS A 277 -10.72 1.94 23.47
C HIS A 277 -12.06 1.21 23.56
N LYS A 278 -12.07 -0.12 23.65
CA LYS A 278 -13.32 -0.90 23.77
C LYS A 278 -14.11 -0.49 25.01
N GLU A 279 -15.39 -0.22 24.80
CA GLU A 279 -16.36 -0.04 25.86
C GLU A 279 -16.83 -1.40 26.40
N SER A 280 -16.93 -1.50 27.73
CA SER A 280 -17.56 -2.65 28.36
C SER A 280 -19.08 -2.45 28.31
N SER A 281 -19.77 -3.35 27.63
CA SER A 281 -21.23 -3.33 27.49
C SER A 281 -21.78 -4.75 27.41
N THR A 282 -22.99 -4.95 27.91
CA THR A 282 -23.75 -6.19 27.65
C THR A 282 -24.14 -6.26 26.16
N PHE A 283 -24.65 -7.40 25.70
CA PHE A 283 -25.15 -7.48 24.32
C PHE A 283 -26.38 -6.60 24.13
N GLU A 284 -27.26 -6.57 25.12
CA GLU A 284 -28.49 -5.79 25.15
C GLU A 284 -28.18 -4.30 25.06
N ASP A 285 -27.25 -3.82 25.89
CA ASP A 285 -26.81 -2.41 25.87
C ASP A 285 -26.13 -2.06 24.55
N PHE A 286 -25.31 -2.97 24.01
CA PHE A 286 -24.67 -2.79 22.71
C PHE A 286 -25.70 -2.63 21.58
N ILE A 287 -26.67 -3.55 21.48
CA ILE A 287 -27.72 -3.50 20.47
C ILE A 287 -28.58 -2.26 20.65
N ALA A 288 -28.93 -1.89 21.89
CA ALA A 288 -29.68 -0.68 22.18
C ALA A 288 -28.94 0.56 21.67
N GLN A 289 -27.64 0.69 21.95
CA GLN A 289 -26.83 1.82 21.48
C GLN A 289 -26.63 1.84 19.95
N VAL A 290 -26.55 0.69 19.29
CA VAL A 290 -26.44 0.65 17.82
C VAL A 290 -27.77 1.03 17.14
N TYR A 291 -28.89 0.55 17.66
CA TYR A 291 -30.21 0.77 17.08
C TYR A 291 -30.83 2.11 17.49
N ALA A 292 -30.40 2.66 18.62
CA ALA A 292 -30.83 3.94 19.18
C ALA A 292 -29.64 4.65 19.87
N PRO A 293 -28.68 5.22 19.12
CA PRO A 293 -27.45 5.82 19.67
C PRO A 293 -27.66 7.03 20.57
N VAL A 294 -28.90 7.54 20.68
CA VAL A 294 -29.30 8.55 21.68
C VAL A 294 -30.77 8.34 22.02
N ILE A 295 -31.10 8.09 23.30
CA ILE A 295 -32.20 8.72 24.07
C ILE A 295 -31.81 8.56 25.56
N GLY A 296 -31.63 9.68 26.26
CA GLY A 296 -31.38 9.66 27.71
C GLY A 296 -31.10 11.02 28.33
N SER A 297 -32.10 11.90 28.41
CA SER A 297 -32.20 12.74 29.61
C SER A 297 -32.54 11.79 30.76
N SER A 298 -31.60 11.60 31.69
CA SER A 298 -31.83 10.91 32.96
C SER A 298 -33.13 11.42 33.62
N PRO A 299 -33.92 10.56 34.30
CA PRO A 299 -35.05 11.02 35.10
C PRO A 299 -34.64 11.94 36.26
N PHE A 300 -33.34 12.04 36.55
CA PHE A 300 -32.75 13.00 37.47
C PHE A 300 -31.82 13.95 36.71
N GLY A 301 -32.34 15.13 36.33
CA GLY A 301 -31.53 16.28 35.91
C GLY A 301 -31.84 16.80 34.51
N GLN A 302 -32.61 17.89 34.44
CA GLN A 302 -32.67 18.75 33.27
C GLN A 302 -31.31 19.43 33.04
N GLY A 303 -30.74 19.26 31.86
CA GLY A 303 -29.54 19.97 31.41
C GLY A 303 -29.35 19.80 29.91
N SER A 304 -29.78 20.80 29.15
CA SER A 304 -29.68 20.89 27.69
C SER A 304 -28.22 20.78 27.23
N ILE A 305 -27.89 19.78 26.41
CA ILE A 305 -26.66 19.81 25.59
C ILE A 305 -27.08 20.13 24.16
N ARG A 306 -26.73 21.34 23.74
CA ARG A 306 -26.94 21.86 22.38
C ARG A 306 -26.28 20.94 21.36
N SER A 307 -27.02 20.64 20.31
CA SER A 307 -26.51 20.10 19.05
C SER A 307 -25.49 21.06 18.44
N SER A 308 -24.20 20.80 18.60
CA SER A 308 -23.18 21.35 17.71
C SER A 308 -23.13 20.44 16.48
N GLY A 309 -23.85 20.86 15.44
CA GLY A 309 -23.65 20.34 14.10
C GLY A 309 -22.23 20.64 13.64
N ILE A 310 -21.49 19.61 13.26
CA ILE A 310 -20.28 19.77 12.46
C ILE A 310 -20.74 19.67 11.01
N GLN A 311 -20.78 20.81 10.34
CA GLN A 311 -20.77 20.87 8.88
C GLN A 311 -19.46 20.26 8.40
N LEU A 312 -19.57 19.23 7.57
CA LEU A 312 -18.46 18.72 6.77
C LEU A 312 -18.23 19.70 5.62
N PHE A 313 -17.01 20.24 5.54
CA PHE A 313 -16.37 20.61 4.28
C PHE A 313 -15.46 19.46 3.86
#